data_AF-A0A2T6DRH6-F1
#
_entry.id   AF-A0A2T6DRH6-F1
#
_cell.length_a   1.000
_cell.length_b   1.000
_cell.length_c   1.000
_cell.angle_alpha   90.00
_cell.angle_beta   90.00
_cell.angle_gamma   90.00
#
_symmetry.space_group_name_H-M   'P 1'
#
loop_
_entity.id
_entity.type
_entity.pdbx_description
1 polymer ?
#
loop_
_entity_poly.entity_id
_entity_poly.type
_entity_poly.pdbx_seq_one_letter_code
_entity_poly.pdbx_strand_id
1 'polypeptide(L)'
;MKRKADPENRSFHLESIYSPWPSCTFGALAVTFLTLKRQPGGLHNFNNAYRARPHHINVAITKGNEIDYIVKYSPEYILAIEDNAPSTIIHKKPLVIWMGVDVGGREFNYVIRAFCADESSYLLACGEAGSFDEIIKIASTKFAIAGSKARMSVAAIFIDSGFEAKKTVYDLACKYYRKVWPMKGGKHAVPVGVKHFDWGSNEKRRIELTHYDDSTFKEHMYIDKIQRRELPGWYLPKNIPQQYRDHFGAEKLEEKDGKQEWVRTGANHYADCEKLLLVALAKYRSLFVRYRKQVRAAQQAAKGEASDTSEPRPRLEVIVED
;
A
#
# COMPACT_ATOMS: atom_id res chain seq x y z
N MET A 1 0.40 -23.03 34.87
CA MET A 1 0.96 -24.40 34.68
C MET A 1 0.61 -24.85 33.25
N LYS A 2 1.57 -24.87 32.31
CA LYS A 2 1.31 -25.43 30.97
C LYS A 2 1.29 -26.95 31.12
N ARG A 3 0.15 -27.61 30.86
CA ARG A 3 0.07 -29.08 30.82
C ARG A 3 1.07 -29.56 29.76
N LYS A 4 2.02 -30.42 30.14
CA LYS A 4 2.85 -31.14 29.16
C LYS A 4 1.92 -32.10 28.41
N ALA A 5 2.02 -32.11 27.09
CA ALA A 5 1.28 -33.05 26.26
C ALA A 5 1.70 -34.48 26.62
N ASP A 6 0.72 -35.38 26.70
CA ASP A 6 0.93 -36.80 26.93
C ASP A 6 1.67 -37.41 25.72
N PRO A 7 2.85 -38.03 25.90
CA PRO A 7 3.64 -38.58 24.80
C PRO A 7 2.91 -39.65 23.98
N GLU A 8 1.93 -40.34 24.57
CA GLU A 8 1.14 -41.40 23.91
C GLU A 8 -0.04 -40.86 23.10
N ASN A 9 -0.56 -39.67 23.46
CA ASN A 9 -1.70 -39.05 22.81
C ASN A 9 -1.26 -37.91 21.90
N ARG A 10 -1.18 -38.18 20.60
CA ARG A 10 -0.81 -37.19 19.57
C ARG A 10 -2.06 -36.62 18.90
N SER A 11 -2.27 -35.32 19.06
CA SER A 11 -3.26 -34.56 18.28
C SER A 11 -2.58 -33.84 17.13
N PHE A 12 -3.17 -33.90 15.94
CA PHE A 12 -2.71 -33.18 14.76
C PHE A 12 -3.69 -32.08 14.38
N HIS A 13 -3.17 -30.94 13.94
CA HIS A 13 -3.97 -29.91 13.32
C HIS A 13 -4.15 -30.27 11.84
N LEU A 14 -5.40 -30.38 11.38
CA LEU A 14 -5.74 -30.65 9.99
C LEU A 14 -6.26 -29.38 9.31
N GLU A 15 -6.18 -29.32 7.98
CA GLU A 15 -6.76 -28.20 7.23
C GLU A 15 -8.26 -28.07 7.57
N SER A 16 -8.71 -26.84 7.78
CA SER A 16 -10.09 -26.53 8.16
C SER A 16 -11.11 -27.03 7.13
N ILE A 17 -10.73 -27.25 5.87
CA ILE A 17 -11.63 -27.77 4.82
C ILE A 17 -12.22 -29.15 5.17
N TYR A 18 -11.57 -29.91 6.06
CA TYR A 18 -12.07 -31.20 6.55
C TYR A 18 -13.07 -31.07 7.70
N SER A 19 -13.27 -29.87 8.23
CA SER A 19 -14.19 -29.65 9.34
C SER A 19 -15.64 -29.57 8.87
N PRO A 20 -16.59 -30.18 9.61
CA PRO A 20 -18.01 -30.15 9.24
C PRO A 20 -18.70 -28.79 9.49
N TRP A 21 -17.99 -27.77 9.98
CA TRP A 21 -18.60 -26.49 10.29
C TRP A 21 -18.98 -25.69 9.03
N PRO A 22 -20.12 -24.96 9.02
CA PRO A 22 -20.52 -24.10 7.91
C PRO A 22 -19.46 -23.05 7.52
N SER A 23 -18.68 -22.57 8.50
CA SER A 23 -17.56 -21.62 8.32
C SER A 23 -16.34 -22.22 7.62
N CYS A 24 -16.30 -23.54 7.44
CA CYS A 24 -15.19 -24.30 6.88
C CYS A 24 -15.51 -24.91 5.50
N THR A 25 -16.67 -24.60 4.94
CA THR A 25 -16.99 -24.95 3.55
C THR A 25 -15.99 -24.32 2.58
N PHE A 26 -15.78 -24.95 1.42
CA PHE A 26 -14.88 -24.40 0.39
C PHE A 26 -15.21 -22.94 0.04
N GLY A 27 -16.51 -22.62 -0.09
CA GLY A 27 -16.96 -21.25 -0.36
C GLY A 27 -16.59 -20.27 0.76
N ALA A 28 -16.82 -20.63 2.02
CA ALA A 28 -16.45 -19.80 3.17
C ALA A 28 -14.93 -19.59 3.26
N LEU A 29 -14.14 -20.66 3.07
CA LEU A 29 -12.68 -20.58 3.06
C LEU A 29 -12.15 -19.76 1.88
N ALA A 30 -12.75 -19.86 0.69
CA ALA A 30 -12.37 -19.06 -0.47
C ALA A 30 -12.65 -17.57 -0.23
N VAL A 31 -13.79 -17.22 0.37
CA VAL A 31 -14.12 -15.84 0.75
C VAL A 31 -13.13 -15.31 1.79
N THR A 32 -12.83 -16.10 2.82
CA THR A 32 -11.83 -15.77 3.84
C THR A 32 -10.46 -15.53 3.20
N PHE A 33 -10.00 -16.44 2.34
CA PHE A 33 -8.74 -16.31 1.62
C PHE A 33 -8.68 -15.03 0.78
N LEU A 34 -9.68 -14.77 -0.05
CA LEU A 34 -9.72 -13.58 -0.91
C LEU A 34 -9.77 -12.27 -0.11
N THR A 35 -10.38 -12.31 1.08
CA THR A 35 -10.45 -11.17 2.00
C THR A 35 -9.08 -10.90 2.64
N LEU A 36 -8.46 -11.94 3.21
CA LEU A 36 -7.17 -11.87 3.91
C LEU A 36 -5.99 -11.67 2.97
N LYS A 37 -6.04 -12.21 1.74
CA LYS A 37 -4.99 -12.03 0.71
C LYS A 37 -4.67 -10.58 0.42
N ARG A 38 -5.63 -9.69 0.63
CA ARG A 38 -5.45 -8.26 0.38
C ARG A 38 -5.16 -7.44 1.64
N GLN A 39 -4.95 -8.10 2.77
CA GLN A 39 -4.62 -7.46 4.04
C GLN A 39 -3.15 -7.73 4.39
N PRO A 40 -2.38 -6.70 4.81
CA PRO A 40 -1.03 -6.90 5.32
C PRO A 40 -1.03 -7.95 6.44
N GLY A 41 -0.19 -8.99 6.32
CA GLY A 41 -0.11 -10.09 7.28
C GLY A 41 -1.32 -11.05 7.34
N GLY A 42 -2.37 -10.82 6.53
CA GLY A 42 -3.61 -11.58 6.62
C GLY A 42 -3.46 -13.07 6.28
N LEU A 43 -2.55 -13.41 5.35
CA LEU A 43 -2.32 -14.80 4.94
C LEU A 43 -1.52 -15.62 5.94
N HIS A 44 -0.82 -14.99 6.89
CA HIS A 44 -0.08 -15.70 7.91
C HIS A 44 -1.01 -16.54 8.78
N ASN A 45 -2.04 -15.90 9.34
CA ASN A 45 -3.08 -16.60 10.10
C ASN A 45 -3.86 -17.58 9.23
N PHE A 46 -4.13 -17.23 7.95
CA PHE A 46 -4.82 -18.16 7.04
C PHE A 46 -4.05 -19.48 6.86
N ASN A 47 -2.74 -19.40 6.61
CA ASN A 47 -1.91 -20.59 6.42
C ASN A 47 -1.78 -21.42 7.70
N ASN A 48 -1.59 -20.78 8.85
CA ASN A 48 -1.36 -21.49 10.11
C ASN A 48 -2.66 -22.06 10.68
N ALA A 49 -3.73 -21.26 10.74
CA ALA A 49 -4.99 -21.62 11.38
C ALA A 49 -5.94 -22.40 10.44
N TYR A 50 -6.03 -22.03 9.16
CA TYR A 50 -6.98 -22.68 8.25
C TYR A 50 -6.35 -23.78 7.40
N ARG A 51 -5.09 -23.65 7.01
CA ARG A 51 -4.39 -24.70 6.25
C ARG A 51 -3.53 -25.61 7.11
N ALA A 52 -3.55 -25.42 8.43
CA ALA A 52 -2.73 -26.17 9.38
C ALA A 52 -1.26 -26.30 8.96
N ARG A 53 -0.73 -25.34 8.20
CA ARG A 53 0.66 -25.38 7.76
C ARG A 53 1.54 -25.03 8.94
N PRO A 54 2.70 -25.69 9.10
CA PRO A 54 3.67 -25.26 10.09
C PRO A 54 4.03 -23.81 9.81
N HIS A 55 4.28 -23.05 10.87
CA HIS A 55 4.75 -21.69 10.71
C HIS A 55 6.09 -21.71 9.97
N HIS A 56 6.08 -21.26 8.72
CA HIS A 56 7.29 -21.09 7.95
C HIS A 56 7.98 -19.81 8.40
N ILE A 57 9.24 -19.96 8.79
CA ILE A 57 10.12 -18.83 9.08
C ILE A 57 10.54 -18.24 7.74
N ASN A 58 10.00 -17.07 7.43
CA ASN A 58 10.40 -16.33 6.24
C ASN A 58 11.81 -15.75 6.42
N VAL A 59 12.66 -15.90 5.41
CA VAL A 59 13.93 -15.16 5.35
C VAL A 59 13.75 -14.09 4.27
N ALA A 60 13.78 -12.83 4.69
CA ALA A 60 13.70 -11.69 3.79
C ALA A 60 15.10 -11.10 3.62
N ILE A 61 15.83 -11.59 2.62
CA ILE A 61 17.03 -10.93 2.14
C ILE A 61 16.66 -10.34 0.78
N THR A 62 16.54 -9.02 0.71
CA THR A 62 16.40 -8.33 -0.57
C THR A 62 17.74 -8.43 -1.29
N LYS A 63 17.86 -9.39 -2.20
CA LYS A 63 19.00 -9.44 -3.12
C LYS A 63 18.87 -8.25 -4.08
N GLY A 64 19.97 -7.60 -4.44
CA GLY A 64 19.94 -6.40 -5.28
C GLY A 64 19.19 -6.58 -6.61
N ASN A 65 19.14 -7.82 -7.13
CA ASN A 65 18.42 -8.17 -8.34
C ASN A 65 16.88 -8.13 -8.22
N GLU A 66 16.28 -8.21 -7.02
CA GLU A 66 14.82 -8.23 -6.86
C GLU A 66 14.19 -6.89 -7.31
N ILE A 67 14.82 -5.77 -6.96
CA ILE A 67 14.39 -4.44 -7.41
C ILE A 67 14.52 -4.32 -8.93
N ASP A 68 15.60 -4.85 -9.51
CA ASP A 68 15.80 -4.83 -10.97
C ASP A 68 14.75 -5.68 -11.70
N TYR A 69 14.32 -6.81 -11.13
CA TYR A 69 13.21 -7.58 -11.67
C TYR A 69 11.91 -6.78 -11.65
N ILE A 70 11.62 -6.04 -10.57
CA ILE A 70 10.43 -5.20 -10.49
C ILE A 70 10.49 -4.10 -11.55
N VAL A 71 11.63 -3.44 -11.71
CA VAL A 71 11.84 -2.43 -12.76
C VAL A 71 11.63 -3.05 -14.14
N LYS A 72 12.16 -4.27 -14.40
CA LYS A 72 12.00 -4.97 -15.67
C LYS A 72 10.54 -5.24 -16.04
N TYR A 73 9.75 -5.75 -15.10
CA TYR A 73 8.33 -6.08 -15.32
C TYR A 73 7.36 -4.90 -15.11
N SER A 74 7.87 -3.75 -14.65
CA SER A 74 7.08 -2.52 -14.59
C SER A 74 6.85 -1.95 -15.98
N PRO A 75 5.70 -1.27 -16.21
CA PRO A 75 5.46 -0.50 -17.42
C PRO A 75 6.62 0.46 -17.72
N GLU A 76 6.80 0.82 -18.98
CA GLU A 76 7.86 1.74 -19.36
C GLU A 76 7.53 3.16 -18.96
N TYR A 77 8.20 3.66 -17.92
CA TYR A 77 8.15 5.06 -17.53
C TYR A 77 9.41 5.45 -16.76
N ILE A 78 9.65 6.76 -16.69
CA ILE A 78 10.78 7.36 -15.98
C ILE A 78 10.29 8.33 -14.90
N LEU A 79 11.09 8.53 -13.86
CA LEU A 79 10.92 9.65 -12.93
C LEU A 79 11.06 10.96 -13.70
N ALA A 80 10.26 11.95 -13.31
CA ALA A 80 10.42 13.31 -13.82
C ALA A 80 11.81 13.83 -13.41
N ILE A 81 12.63 14.17 -14.40
CA ILE A 81 13.89 14.89 -14.22
C ILE A 81 13.56 16.38 -14.37
N GLU A 82 14.18 17.22 -13.54
CA GLU A 82 13.88 18.65 -13.41
C GLU A 82 13.71 19.41 -14.76
N ASP A 83 12.81 20.40 -14.71
CA ASP A 83 12.65 21.55 -15.61
C ASP A 83 12.36 21.43 -17.11
N ASN A 84 12.18 20.25 -17.74
CA ASN A 84 11.44 20.18 -19.03
C ASN A 84 11.12 18.77 -19.59
N ALA A 85 11.33 17.69 -18.84
CA ALA A 85 10.92 16.36 -19.32
C ALA A 85 9.41 16.14 -19.08
N PRO A 86 8.67 15.52 -20.01
CA PRO A 86 7.26 15.24 -19.82
C PRO A 86 7.09 14.34 -18.59
N SER A 87 6.60 14.98 -17.53
CA SER A 87 5.86 14.42 -16.40
C SER A 87 5.59 12.93 -16.53
N THR A 88 6.09 12.14 -15.58
CA THR A 88 5.86 10.70 -15.42
C THR A 88 4.55 10.27 -16.07
N ILE A 89 4.64 9.61 -17.23
CA ILE A 89 3.47 9.17 -17.99
C ILE A 89 2.83 8.03 -17.19
N ILE A 90 1.86 8.38 -16.35
CA ILE A 90 1.08 7.40 -15.62
C ILE A 90 0.13 6.75 -16.62
N HIS A 91 0.49 5.59 -17.15
CA HIS A 91 -0.28 4.81 -18.14
C HIS A 91 -1.73 4.54 -17.73
N LYS A 92 -2.03 4.68 -16.44
CA LYS A 92 -3.36 4.53 -15.87
C LYS A 92 -3.71 5.74 -15.03
N LYS A 93 -4.92 6.29 -15.21
CA LYS A 93 -5.39 7.43 -14.41
C LYS A 93 -5.31 7.10 -12.91
N PRO A 94 -4.48 7.81 -12.11
CA PRO A 94 -4.42 7.58 -10.68
C PRO A 94 -5.69 8.10 -10.00
N LEU A 95 -6.08 7.44 -8.91
CA LEU A 95 -7.12 7.90 -8.02
C LEU A 95 -6.60 9.00 -7.09
N VAL A 96 -5.39 8.82 -6.56
CA VAL A 96 -4.78 9.73 -5.60
C VAL A 96 -3.26 9.68 -5.70
N ILE A 97 -2.59 10.79 -5.38
CA ILE A 97 -1.14 10.87 -5.22
C ILE A 97 -0.85 11.15 -3.74
N TRP A 98 0.03 10.34 -3.16
CA TRP A 98 0.46 10.47 -1.78
C TRP A 98 1.98 10.57 -1.69
N MET A 99 2.43 11.20 -0.61
CA MET A 99 3.85 11.32 -0.28
C MET A 99 4.11 10.67 1.08
N GLY A 100 5.11 9.79 1.15
CA GLY A 100 5.69 9.30 2.40
C GLY A 100 6.95 10.07 2.71
N VAL A 101 7.16 10.44 3.97
CA VAL A 101 8.30 11.21 4.44
C VAL A 101 8.88 10.56 5.68
N ASP A 102 10.17 10.26 5.64
CA ASP A 102 10.96 9.80 6.77
C ASP A 102 11.84 10.94 7.30
N VAL A 103 11.90 11.08 8.61
CA VAL A 103 12.65 12.16 9.29
C VAL A 103 14.00 11.60 9.72
N GLY A 104 15.02 11.79 8.87
CA GLY A 104 16.37 11.26 9.06
C GLY A 104 17.31 12.32 9.63
N GLY A 105 17.31 12.51 10.95
CA GLY A 105 18.24 13.43 11.62
C GLY A 105 18.06 14.90 11.17
N ARG A 106 18.89 15.36 10.22
CA ARG A 106 18.89 16.75 9.70
C ARG A 106 18.08 16.94 8.41
N GLU A 107 17.68 15.86 7.74
CA GLU A 107 17.06 15.91 6.41
C GLU A 107 15.75 15.11 6.35
N PHE A 108 14.88 15.50 5.42
CA PHE A 108 13.63 14.80 5.13
C PHE A 108 13.81 13.95 3.87
N ASN A 109 13.75 12.63 4.03
CA ASN A 109 13.69 11.73 2.87
C ASN A 109 12.24 11.62 2.45
N TYR A 110 11.95 11.62 1.15
CA TYR A 110 10.59 11.52 0.65
C TYR A 110 10.45 10.58 -0.54
N VAL A 111 9.25 10.04 -0.67
CA VAL A 111 8.79 9.24 -1.80
C VAL A 111 7.38 9.67 -2.18
N ILE A 112 7.11 9.85 -3.47
CA ILE A 112 5.79 10.20 -4.00
C ILE A 112 5.28 9.05 -4.87
N ARG A 113 4.07 8.57 -4.58
CA ARG A 113 3.41 7.52 -5.38
C ARG A 113 2.02 7.92 -5.83
N ALA A 114 1.72 7.55 -7.06
CA ALA A 114 0.37 7.51 -7.60
C ALA A 114 -0.28 6.17 -7.31
N PHE A 115 -1.48 6.16 -6.74
CA PHE A 115 -2.29 4.97 -6.51
C PHE A 115 -3.48 4.96 -7.46
N CYS A 116 -3.67 3.84 -8.17
CA CYS A 116 -4.80 3.63 -9.07
C CYS A 116 -5.99 2.99 -8.32
N ALA A 117 -7.16 2.99 -8.96
CA ALA A 117 -8.41 2.47 -8.37
C ALA A 117 -8.33 0.98 -7.95
N ASP A 118 -7.50 0.19 -8.61
CA ASP A 118 -7.23 -1.22 -8.28
C ASP A 118 -6.14 -1.41 -7.22
N GLU A 119 -5.71 -0.32 -6.57
CA GLU A 119 -4.67 -0.28 -5.54
C GLU A 119 -3.24 -0.53 -6.10
N SER A 120 -3.06 -0.62 -7.43
CA SER A 120 -1.72 -0.62 -8.04
C SER A 120 -1.06 0.75 -7.88
N SER A 121 0.26 0.79 -7.72
CA SER A 121 0.98 2.04 -7.46
C SER A 121 2.20 2.26 -8.35
N TYR A 122 2.49 3.52 -8.65
CA TYR A 122 3.61 3.96 -9.48
C TYR A 122 4.45 4.98 -8.71
N LEU A 123 5.76 4.74 -8.61
CA LEU A 123 6.71 5.72 -8.08
C LEU A 123 6.81 6.93 -9.03
N LEU A 124 6.57 8.14 -8.53
CA LEU A 124 6.62 9.37 -9.34
C LEU A 124 7.87 10.19 -9.09
N ALA A 125 8.34 10.23 -7.84
CA ALA A 125 9.53 10.95 -7.41
C ALA A 125 10.04 10.38 -6.08
N CYS A 126 11.34 10.52 -5.83
CA CYS A 126 11.97 10.28 -4.53
C CYS A 126 13.17 11.21 -4.41
N GLY A 127 13.52 11.59 -3.18
CA GLY A 127 14.67 12.44 -2.93
C GLY A 127 14.79 12.85 -1.47
N GLU A 128 15.67 13.82 -1.24
CA GLU A 128 15.91 14.44 0.06
C GLU A 128 15.50 15.92 0.00
N ALA A 129 15.10 16.47 1.15
CA ALA A 129 14.77 17.87 1.32
C ALA A 129 15.37 18.38 2.64
N GLY A 130 15.94 19.58 2.61
CA GLY A 130 16.59 20.19 3.79
C GLY A 130 15.60 20.79 4.78
N SER A 131 14.34 20.99 4.38
CA SER A 131 13.31 21.56 5.23
C SER A 131 11.91 21.04 4.92
N PHE A 132 11.00 21.19 5.87
CA PHE A 132 9.61 20.81 5.63
C PHE A 132 8.88 21.76 4.65
N ASP A 133 9.28 23.02 4.56
CA ASP A 133 8.68 23.95 3.59
C ASP A 133 9.06 23.55 2.15
N GLU A 134 10.27 23.00 1.95
CA GLU A 134 10.66 22.36 0.70
C GLU A 134 9.80 21.13 0.38
N ILE A 135 9.53 20.27 1.38
CA ILE A 135 8.58 19.15 1.23
C ILE A 135 7.19 19.64 0.78
N ILE A 136 6.69 20.74 1.35
CA ILE A 136 5.40 21.32 0.93
C ILE A 136 5.45 21.87 -0.50
N LYS A 137 6.58 22.47 -0.90
CA LYS A 137 6.80 22.92 -2.28
C LYS A 137 6.79 21.74 -3.25
N ILE A 138 7.55 20.68 -2.95
CA ILE A 138 7.60 19.45 -3.73
C ILE A 138 6.21 18.79 -3.81
N ALA A 139 5.47 18.73 -2.70
CA ALA A 139 4.12 18.19 -2.66
C ALA A 139 3.12 19.00 -3.51
N SER A 140 3.42 20.27 -3.78
CA SER A 140 2.60 21.16 -4.63
C SER A 140 2.90 21.00 -6.13
N THR A 141 3.95 20.25 -6.49
CA THR A 141 4.26 19.89 -7.86
C THR A 141 3.10 19.16 -8.52
N LYS A 142 2.80 19.54 -9.76
CA LYS A 142 1.69 19.00 -10.55
C LYS A 142 2.21 17.95 -11.54
N PHE A 143 1.87 16.69 -11.30
CA PHE A 143 2.17 15.56 -12.18
C PHE A 143 1.11 15.45 -13.27
N ALA A 144 1.52 15.34 -14.54
CA ALA A 144 0.57 15.07 -15.63
C ALA A 144 0.23 13.58 -15.71
N ILE A 145 -0.90 13.28 -16.34
CA ILE A 145 -1.45 11.93 -16.47
C ILE A 145 -1.42 11.55 -17.95
N ALA A 146 -0.97 10.34 -18.27
CA ALA A 146 -0.94 9.86 -19.64
C ALA A 146 -2.34 9.94 -20.28
N GLY A 147 -2.41 10.42 -21.52
CA GLY A 147 -3.67 10.52 -22.25
C GLY A 147 -4.67 11.53 -21.66
N SER A 148 -4.22 12.45 -20.80
CA SER A 148 -5.08 13.50 -20.23
C SER A 148 -4.37 14.85 -20.13
N LYS A 149 -5.13 15.94 -20.28
CA LYS A 149 -4.68 17.30 -19.92
C LYS A 149 -4.71 17.55 -18.40
N ALA A 150 -5.28 16.63 -17.62
CA ALA A 150 -5.37 16.77 -16.18
C ALA A 150 -4.00 16.64 -15.52
N ARG A 151 -3.79 17.44 -14.47
CA ARG A 151 -2.62 17.36 -13.60
C ARG A 151 -3.07 17.14 -12.16
N MET A 152 -2.32 16.34 -11.41
CA MET A 152 -2.59 16.04 -10.01
C MET A 152 -1.38 16.38 -9.15
N SER A 153 -1.62 16.94 -7.97
CA SER A 153 -0.60 17.17 -6.95
C SER A 153 -0.76 16.16 -5.81
N VAL A 154 0.17 16.18 -4.86
CA VAL A 154 0.07 15.34 -3.66
C VAL A 154 -1.15 15.76 -2.84
N ALA A 155 -2.02 14.80 -2.54
CA ALA A 155 -3.23 15.02 -1.76
C ALA A 155 -2.99 14.90 -0.24
N ALA A 156 -2.07 14.03 0.17
CA ALA A 156 -1.74 13.78 1.55
C ALA A 156 -0.26 13.42 1.72
N ILE A 157 0.34 13.92 2.80
CA ILE A 157 1.72 13.65 3.21
C ILE A 157 1.67 12.85 4.50
N PHE A 158 2.33 11.70 4.51
CA PHE A 158 2.44 10.80 5.65
C PHE A 158 3.85 10.88 6.21
N ILE A 159 3.98 11.23 7.49
CA ILE A 159 5.29 11.48 8.11
C ILE A 159 5.48 10.53 9.28
N ASP A 160 6.65 9.89 9.37
CA ASP A 160 6.98 9.12 10.56
C ASP A 160 7.19 10.05 11.78
N SER A 161 6.53 9.69 12.88
CA SER A 161 6.57 10.41 14.16
C SER A 161 7.25 9.58 15.25
N GLY A 162 7.93 8.50 14.88
CA GLY A 162 8.66 7.60 15.77
C GLY A 162 9.95 8.21 16.36
N PHE A 163 10.54 9.19 15.66
CA PHE A 163 11.83 9.80 16.02
C PHE A 163 11.71 10.95 17.05
N GLU A 164 12.86 11.45 17.53
CA GLU A 164 12.99 12.57 18.49
C GLU A 164 12.18 13.82 18.07
N ALA A 165 11.92 13.99 16.77
CA ALA A 165 11.16 15.08 16.17
C ALA A 165 9.63 14.99 16.33
N LYS A 166 9.10 14.11 17.20
CA LYS A 166 7.65 13.92 17.44
C LYS A 166 6.87 15.23 17.60
N LYS A 167 7.42 16.18 18.38
CA LYS A 167 6.79 17.49 18.62
C LYS A 167 6.65 18.28 17.30
N THR A 168 7.73 18.35 16.54
CA THR A 168 7.80 19.02 15.23
C THR A 168 6.78 18.43 14.26
N VAL A 169 6.67 17.11 14.17
CA VAL A 169 5.73 16.45 13.26
C VAL A 169 4.27 16.77 13.64
N TYR A 170 3.95 16.85 14.93
CA TYR A 170 2.60 17.20 15.38
C TYR A 170 2.30 18.69 15.17
N ASP A 171 3.28 19.57 15.36
CA ASP A 171 3.16 20.99 15.03
C ASP A 171 2.89 21.17 13.53
N LEU A 172 3.60 20.44 12.67
CA LEU A 172 3.37 20.43 11.22
C LEU A 172 1.98 19.89 10.85
N ALA A 173 1.53 18.81 11.50
CA ALA A 173 0.18 18.26 11.30
C ALA A 173 -0.92 19.24 11.76
N CYS A 174 -0.66 20.04 12.80
CA CYS A 174 -1.54 21.11 13.23
C CYS A 174 -1.59 22.25 12.20
N LYS A 175 -0.41 22.74 11.79
CA LYS A 175 -0.24 23.82 10.81
C LYS A 175 -0.88 23.47 9.46
N TYR A 176 -0.57 22.30 8.92
CA TYR A 176 -1.06 21.79 7.63
C TYR A 176 -2.19 20.77 7.80
N TYR A 177 -3.21 21.18 8.57
CA TYR A 177 -4.36 20.35 8.93
C TYR A 177 -5.00 19.65 7.73
N ARG A 178 -5.27 18.35 7.87
CA ARG A 178 -5.83 17.44 6.83
C ARG A 178 -4.96 17.21 5.59
N LYS A 179 -3.80 17.85 5.49
CA LYS A 179 -2.80 17.59 4.44
C LYS A 179 -1.65 16.72 4.95
N VAL A 180 -1.24 16.94 6.20
CA VAL A 180 -0.16 16.19 6.85
C VAL A 180 -0.73 15.23 7.89
N TRP A 181 -0.29 13.97 7.83
CA TRP A 181 -0.78 12.88 8.66
C TRP A 181 0.39 12.20 9.37
N PRO A 182 0.51 12.35 10.70
CA PRO A 182 1.53 11.67 11.45
C PRO A 182 1.23 10.17 11.55
N MET A 183 2.26 9.35 11.42
CA MET A 183 2.20 7.91 11.59
C MET A 183 3.27 7.46 12.59
N LYS A 184 3.02 6.38 13.33
CA LYS A 184 3.99 5.83 14.28
C LYS A 184 4.01 4.31 14.21
N GLY A 185 5.16 3.77 13.83
CA GLY A 185 5.44 2.35 13.89
C GLY A 185 5.63 1.86 15.32
N GLY A 186 5.29 0.60 15.57
CA GLY A 186 5.48 -0.06 16.85
C GLY A 186 5.03 -1.51 16.79
N LYS A 187 4.95 -2.16 17.96
CA LYS A 187 4.33 -3.48 18.10
C LYS A 187 2.86 -3.28 18.45
N HIS A 188 1.96 -3.76 17.59
CA HIS A 188 0.52 -3.55 17.76
C HIS A 188 -0.27 -4.83 17.45
N ALA A 189 -1.37 -5.05 18.19
CA ALA A 189 -2.23 -6.22 17.99
C ALA A 189 -3.06 -6.14 16.70
N VAL A 190 -3.30 -4.93 16.20
CA VAL A 190 -3.97 -4.69 14.92
C VAL A 190 -2.97 -4.06 13.95
N PRO A 191 -3.02 -4.40 12.64
CA PRO A 191 -2.07 -3.86 11.67
C PRO A 191 -2.09 -2.34 11.60
N VAL A 192 -3.27 -1.72 11.66
CA VAL A 192 -3.44 -0.26 11.63
C VAL A 192 -4.45 0.15 12.68
N GLY A 193 -4.08 1.14 13.50
CA GLY A 193 -4.95 1.78 14.49
C GLY A 193 -4.90 3.29 14.35
N VAL A 194 -5.92 3.96 14.87
CA VAL A 194 -6.03 5.43 14.83
C VAL A 194 -6.26 5.96 16.24
N LYS A 195 -5.54 7.02 16.61
CA LYS A 195 -5.76 7.79 17.83
C LYS A 195 -5.98 9.25 17.50
N HIS A 196 -6.90 9.88 18.21
CA HIS A 196 -7.13 11.32 18.11
C HIS A 196 -6.74 11.99 19.42
N PHE A 197 -6.12 13.15 19.33
CA PHE A 197 -5.80 14.00 20.48
C PHE A 197 -5.72 15.46 20.05
N ASP A 198 -5.90 16.37 21.01
CA ASP A 198 -5.76 17.80 20.77
C ASP A 198 -4.30 18.23 20.91
N TRP A 199 -3.84 19.05 19.97
CA TRP A 199 -2.47 19.54 19.94
C TRP A 199 -2.40 20.98 19.45
N GLY A 200 -1.42 21.73 19.94
CA GLY A 200 -1.23 23.16 19.66
C GLY A 200 -1.27 24.00 20.93
N SER A 201 -0.45 25.04 20.98
CA SER A 201 -0.40 26.00 22.09
C SER A 201 -1.51 27.05 22.01
N ASN A 202 -1.68 27.68 20.84
CA ASN A 202 -2.61 28.81 20.64
C ASN A 202 -3.89 28.42 19.89
N GLU A 203 -3.80 27.55 18.89
CA GLU A 203 -4.95 26.97 18.18
C GLU A 203 -4.92 25.45 18.32
N LYS A 204 -5.60 24.92 19.34
CA LYS A 204 -5.71 23.47 19.51
C LYS A 204 -6.51 22.88 18.36
N ARG A 205 -5.90 21.94 17.64
CA ARG A 205 -6.58 21.15 16.61
C ARG A 205 -6.57 19.69 17.03
N ARG A 206 -7.67 19.01 16.72
CA ARG A 206 -7.78 17.56 16.91
C ARG A 206 -7.00 16.86 15.79
N ILE A 207 -5.80 16.38 16.11
CA ILE A 207 -4.92 15.68 15.19
C ILE A 207 -5.23 14.19 15.24
N GLU A 208 -5.07 13.54 14.09
CA GLU A 208 -5.18 12.09 13.95
C GLU A 208 -3.81 11.46 13.77
N LEU A 209 -3.43 10.57 14.69
CA LEU A 209 -2.21 9.77 14.62
C LEU A 209 -2.54 8.35 14.21
N THR A 210 -1.88 7.88 13.15
CA THR A 210 -2.00 6.50 12.71
C THR A 210 -0.90 5.66 13.35
N HIS A 211 -1.28 4.64 14.10
CA HIS A 211 -0.34 3.63 14.60
C HIS A 211 -0.37 2.41 13.69
N TYR A 212 0.76 1.76 13.50
CA TYR A 212 0.82 0.55 12.69
C TYR A 212 1.84 -0.46 13.21
N ASP A 213 1.56 -1.75 12.99
CA ASP A 213 2.48 -2.81 13.34
C ASP A 213 3.66 -2.87 12.35
N ASP A 214 4.86 -2.56 12.84
CA ASP A 214 6.04 -2.40 11.98
C ASP A 214 6.42 -3.71 11.26
N SER A 215 6.41 -4.84 11.97
CA SER A 215 6.76 -6.15 11.40
C SER A 215 5.81 -6.55 10.29
N THR A 216 4.51 -6.38 10.52
CA THR A 216 3.46 -6.70 9.53
C THR A 216 3.67 -5.94 8.21
N PHE A 217 4.03 -4.66 8.29
CA PHE A 217 4.25 -3.85 7.08
C PHE A 217 5.60 -4.08 6.43
N LYS A 218 6.64 -4.43 7.19
CA LYS A 218 7.93 -4.88 6.61
C LYS A 218 7.76 -6.19 5.84
N GLU A 219 7.04 -7.17 6.40
CA GLU A 219 6.71 -8.41 5.68
C GLU A 219 5.91 -8.13 4.41
N HIS A 220 4.86 -7.30 4.51
CA HIS A 220 4.06 -6.93 3.34
C HIS A 220 4.89 -6.25 2.24
N MET A 221 5.89 -5.43 2.60
CA MET A 221 6.77 -4.79 1.62
C MET A 221 7.79 -5.76 1.03
N TYR A 222 8.63 -6.36 1.87
CA TYR A 222 9.78 -7.16 1.41
C TYR A 222 9.38 -8.54 0.87
N ILE A 223 8.38 -9.18 1.47
CA ILE A 223 7.97 -10.52 1.07
C ILE A 223 6.87 -10.42 0.00
N ASP A 224 5.75 -9.76 0.32
CA ASP A 224 4.59 -9.80 -0.56
C ASP A 224 4.80 -8.93 -1.82
N LYS A 225 5.29 -7.69 -1.67
CA LYS A 225 5.52 -6.80 -2.83
C LYS A 225 6.82 -7.09 -3.58
N ILE A 226 7.93 -7.32 -2.87
CA ILE A 226 9.24 -7.45 -3.52
C ILE A 226 9.51 -8.89 -3.97
N GLN A 227 9.57 -9.85 -3.06
CA GLN A 227 9.92 -11.24 -3.41
C GLN A 227 8.82 -11.96 -4.21
N ARG A 228 7.57 -11.90 -3.72
CA ARG A 228 6.42 -12.60 -4.31
C ARG A 228 5.77 -11.82 -5.45
N ARG A 229 6.00 -10.51 -5.54
CA ARG A 229 5.41 -9.62 -6.56
C ARG A 229 3.88 -9.73 -6.59
N GLU A 230 3.27 -9.81 -5.42
CA GLU A 230 1.83 -9.98 -5.30
C GLU A 230 1.06 -8.76 -5.80
N LEU A 231 0.05 -9.02 -6.63
CA LEU A 231 -0.93 -8.01 -7.03
C LEU A 231 -1.66 -7.46 -5.79
N PRO A 232 -2.02 -6.17 -5.77
CA PRO A 232 -1.91 -5.18 -6.87
C PRO A 232 -0.47 -4.70 -7.11
N GLY A 233 -0.14 -4.40 -8.37
CA GLY A 233 1.23 -4.12 -8.79
C GLY A 233 1.88 -2.94 -8.08
N TRP A 234 3.13 -3.10 -7.67
CA TRP A 234 4.00 -2.06 -7.13
C TRP A 234 5.08 -1.78 -8.18
N TYR A 235 4.89 -0.72 -8.96
CA TYR A 235 5.69 -0.45 -10.15
C TYR A 235 6.80 0.55 -9.86
N LEU A 236 7.93 0.34 -10.53
CA LEU A 236 9.13 1.17 -10.46
C LEU A 236 9.56 1.67 -11.85
N PRO A 237 10.09 2.90 -11.94
CA PRO A 237 10.57 3.50 -13.18
C PRO A 237 11.89 2.88 -13.62
N LYS A 238 12.22 3.03 -14.91
CA LYS A 238 13.47 2.51 -15.49
C LYS A 238 14.72 3.23 -14.98
N ASN A 239 14.62 4.53 -14.67
CA ASN A 239 15.72 5.38 -14.19
C ASN A 239 15.72 5.58 -12.67
N ILE A 240 15.42 4.53 -11.90
CA ILE A 240 15.41 4.66 -10.43
C ILE A 240 16.82 4.96 -9.89
N PRO A 241 16.99 5.87 -8.91
CA PRO A 241 18.30 6.19 -8.33
C PRO A 241 18.95 4.98 -7.64
N GLN A 242 20.28 4.91 -7.66
CA GLN A 242 21.00 3.81 -7.01
C GLN A 242 20.76 3.79 -5.50
N GLN A 243 20.78 4.95 -4.85
CA GLN A 243 20.49 5.09 -3.41
C GLN A 243 19.13 4.48 -3.03
N TYR A 244 18.11 4.59 -3.90
CA TYR A 244 16.83 3.94 -3.68
C TYR A 244 17.00 2.42 -3.62
N ARG A 245 17.75 1.80 -4.54
CA ARG A 245 18.01 0.35 -4.50
C ARG A 245 18.72 -0.05 -3.22
N ASP A 246 19.74 0.71 -2.83
CA ASP A 246 20.57 0.41 -1.67
C ASP A 246 19.75 0.44 -0.37
N HIS A 247 18.81 1.38 -0.25
CA HIS A 247 17.93 1.48 0.92
C HIS A 247 17.03 0.26 1.12
N PHE A 248 16.64 -0.45 0.06
CA PHE A 248 15.88 -1.70 0.16
C PHE A 248 16.76 -2.94 0.45
N GLY A 249 18.06 -2.86 0.15
CA GLY A 249 19.03 -3.90 0.52
C GLY A 249 19.56 -3.78 1.96
N ALA A 250 19.26 -2.66 2.63
CA ALA A 250 19.79 -2.29 3.93
C ALA A 250 19.05 -2.87 5.15
N GLU A 251 18.00 -3.68 4.93
CA GLU A 251 17.34 -4.45 5.98
C GLU A 251 17.21 -5.92 5.58
N LYS A 252 17.42 -6.81 6.54
CA LYS A 252 17.31 -8.25 6.37
C LYS A 252 16.51 -8.84 7.52
N LEU A 253 15.66 -9.82 7.23
CA LEU A 253 15.00 -10.62 8.24
C LEU A 253 15.86 -11.86 8.51
N GLU A 254 16.45 -11.90 9.69
CA GLU A 254 17.28 -13.02 10.16
C GLU A 254 16.53 -13.81 11.23
N GLU A 255 16.86 -15.10 11.35
CA GLU A 255 16.39 -15.94 12.45
C GLU A 255 17.46 -15.98 13.54
N LYS A 256 17.10 -15.55 14.75
CA LYS A 256 17.91 -15.67 15.97
C LYS A 256 17.09 -16.35 17.05
N ASP A 257 17.59 -17.47 17.57
CA ASP A 257 16.95 -18.25 18.64
C ASP A 257 15.49 -18.66 18.34
N GLY A 258 15.19 -19.04 17.09
CA GLY A 258 13.83 -19.40 16.66
C GLY A 258 12.86 -18.21 16.58
N LYS A 259 13.35 -16.97 16.68
CA LYS A 259 12.59 -15.74 16.49
C LYS A 259 13.13 -14.99 15.28
N GLN A 260 12.22 -14.41 14.50
CA GLN A 260 12.58 -13.54 13.39
C GLN A 260 12.85 -12.13 13.91
N GLU A 261 13.98 -11.56 13.52
CA GLU A 261 14.34 -10.18 13.83
C GLU A 261 14.79 -9.45 12.57
N TRP A 262 14.26 -8.23 12.37
CA TRP A 262 14.70 -7.35 11.31
C TRP A 262 16.00 -6.67 11.72
N VAL A 263 17.09 -7.00 11.02
CA VAL A 263 18.42 -6.44 11.23
C VAL A 263 18.68 -5.37 10.17
N ARG A 264 19.02 -4.16 10.63
CA ARG A 264 19.41 -3.04 9.78
C ARG A 264 20.91 -3.08 9.52
N THR A 265 21.29 -3.09 8.24
CA THR A 265 22.69 -3.13 7.79
C THR A 265 23.15 -1.82 7.14
N GLY A 266 22.25 -0.85 6.93
CA GLY A 266 22.56 0.45 6.32
C GLY A 266 21.43 1.47 6.46
N ALA A 267 21.48 2.55 5.68
CA ALA A 267 20.38 3.52 5.59
C ALA A 267 19.18 2.92 4.84
N ASN A 268 17.97 3.11 5.35
CA ASN A 268 16.73 2.50 4.83
C ASN A 268 15.60 3.54 4.61
N HIS A 269 15.93 4.83 4.55
CA HIS A 269 14.96 5.93 4.62
C HIS A 269 13.87 5.86 3.53
N TYR A 270 14.23 5.49 2.30
CA TYR A 270 13.26 5.34 1.21
C TYR A 270 12.35 4.12 1.40
N ALA A 271 12.87 3.03 1.98
CA ALA A 271 12.09 1.86 2.31
C ALA A 271 11.06 2.19 3.43
N ASP A 272 11.46 2.99 4.41
CA ASP A 272 10.54 3.49 5.44
C ASP A 272 9.48 4.45 4.88
N CYS A 273 9.83 5.34 3.93
CA CYS A 273 8.85 6.17 3.22
C CYS A 273 7.81 5.34 2.45
N GLU A 274 8.27 4.29 1.76
CA GLU A 274 7.41 3.37 1.01
C GLU A 274 6.49 2.55 1.93
N LYS A 275 7.02 2.11 3.06
CA LYS A 275 6.26 1.45 4.12
C LYS A 275 5.12 2.35 4.62
N LEU A 276 5.37 3.63 4.89
CA LEU A 276 4.31 4.58 5.30
C LEU A 276 3.18 4.67 4.27
N LEU A 277 3.52 4.66 2.98
CA LEU A 277 2.54 4.68 1.90
C LEU A 277 1.71 3.39 1.83
N LEU A 278 2.31 2.22 2.12
CA LEU A 278 1.56 0.97 2.27
C LEU A 278 0.61 0.99 3.46
N VAL A 279 1.01 1.59 4.58
CA VAL A 279 0.14 1.79 5.75
C VAL A 279 -1.03 2.72 5.39
N ALA A 280 -0.76 3.82 4.69
CA ALA A 280 -1.78 4.73 4.20
C ALA A 280 -2.78 4.03 3.27
N LEU A 281 -2.29 3.17 2.36
CA LEU A 281 -3.15 2.36 1.49
C LEU A 281 -4.06 1.44 2.29
N ALA A 282 -3.53 0.74 3.30
CA ALA A 282 -4.32 -0.13 4.16
C ALA A 282 -5.38 0.66 4.94
N LYS A 283 -5.03 1.83 5.47
CA LYS A 283 -5.93 2.73 6.21
C LYS A 283 -7.07 3.25 5.33
N TYR A 284 -6.77 3.80 4.16
CA TYR A 284 -7.75 4.44 3.28
C TYR A 284 -8.33 3.51 2.23
N ARG A 285 -8.19 2.19 2.41
CA ARG A 285 -8.63 1.20 1.43
C ARG A 285 -10.10 1.28 1.08
N SER A 286 -10.94 1.70 2.03
CA SER A 286 -12.37 1.94 1.83
C SER A 286 -12.64 2.99 0.74
N LEU A 287 -11.76 3.99 0.58
CA LEU A 287 -11.83 4.98 -0.50
C LEU A 287 -11.74 4.32 -1.88
N PHE A 288 -10.79 3.41 -2.07
CA PHE A 288 -10.58 2.67 -3.32
C PHE A 288 -11.76 1.73 -3.62
N VAL A 289 -12.31 1.08 -2.59
CA VAL A 289 -13.52 0.24 -2.73
C VAL A 289 -14.71 1.09 -3.17
N ARG A 290 -14.96 2.23 -2.51
CA ARG A 290 -16.05 3.14 -2.86
C ARG A 290 -15.92 3.66 -4.29
N TYR A 291 -14.73 4.11 -4.67
CA TYR A 291 -14.48 4.61 -6.01
C TYR A 291 -14.75 3.55 -7.09
N ARG A 292 -14.26 2.31 -6.89
CA ARG A 292 -14.53 1.20 -7.83
C ARG A 292 -16.02 0.90 -7.98
N LYS A 293 -16.79 0.95 -6.88
CA LYS A 293 -18.25 0.77 -6.93
C LYS A 293 -18.92 1.87 -7.77
N GLN A 294 -18.52 3.13 -7.57
CA GLN A 294 -19.04 4.26 -8.33
C GLN A 294 -18.73 4.15 -9.83
N VAL A 295 -17.48 3.81 -10.19
CA VAL A 295 -17.09 3.62 -11.60
C VAL A 295 -17.87 2.49 -12.25
N ARG A 296 -18.05 1.35 -11.55
CA ARG A 296 -18.85 0.22 -12.06
C ARG A 296 -20.31 0.61 -12.27
N ALA A 297 -20.91 1.34 -11.33
CA ALA A 297 -22.29 1.81 -11.45
C ALA A 297 -22.44 2.77 -12.64
N ALA A 298 -21.51 3.71 -12.82
CA ALA A 298 -21.52 4.63 -13.96
C ALA A 298 -21.36 3.90 -15.31
N GLN A 299 -20.49 2.89 -15.37
CA GLN A 299 -20.33 2.06 -16.57
C GLN A 299 -21.57 1.22 -16.90
N GLN A 300 -22.30 0.75 -15.88
CA GLN A 300 -23.56 0.02 -16.06
C GLN A 300 -24.68 0.95 -16.53
N ALA A 301 -24.79 2.15 -15.96
CA ALA A 301 -25.75 3.17 -16.39
C ALA A 301 -25.53 3.57 -17.86
N ALA A 302 -24.29 3.87 -18.26
CA ALA A 302 -23.96 4.21 -19.64
C ALA A 302 -24.23 3.07 -20.64
N LYS A 303 -24.08 1.80 -20.21
CA LYS A 303 -24.44 0.64 -21.04
C LYS A 303 -25.96 0.43 -21.13
N GLY A 304 -26.71 0.75 -20.09
CA GLY A 304 -28.18 0.70 -20.10
C GLY A 304 -28.77 1.77 -21.03
N GLU A 305 -28.27 3.00 -20.96
CA GLU A 305 -28.69 4.10 -21.85
C GLU A 305 -28.36 3.82 -23.32
N ALA A 306 -27.22 3.18 -23.62
CA ALA A 306 -26.85 2.79 -24.98
C ALA A 306 -27.69 1.62 -25.55
N SER A 307 -28.39 0.85 -24.70
CA SER A 307 -29.32 -0.21 -25.16
C SER A 307 -30.74 0.30 -25.41
N ASP A 308 -31.11 1.44 -24.81
CA ASP A 308 -32.45 2.03 -24.89
C ASP A 308 -32.63 2.97 -26.10
N THR A 309 -31.54 3.26 -26.84
CA THR A 309 -31.54 4.04 -28.09
C THR A 309 -31.53 3.17 -29.35
N SER A 310 -31.78 1.86 -29.25
CA SER A 310 -31.99 1.03 -30.44
C SER A 310 -33.36 1.32 -31.07
N GLU A 311 -33.36 1.88 -32.28
CA GLU A 311 -34.54 2.17 -33.08
C GLU A 311 -35.52 0.97 -33.14
N PRO A 312 -36.84 1.22 -33.19
CA PRO A 312 -37.81 0.15 -33.34
C PRO A 312 -37.53 -0.63 -34.63
N ARG A 313 -37.31 -1.94 -34.51
CA ARG A 313 -37.10 -2.83 -35.66
C ARG A 313 -38.23 -2.63 -36.66
N PRO A 314 -37.94 -2.48 -37.97
CA PRO A 314 -38.99 -2.38 -38.98
C PRO A 314 -39.86 -3.64 -38.91
N ARG A 315 -41.16 -3.43 -38.75
CA ARG A 315 -42.19 -4.47 -38.77
C ARG A 315 -42.20 -5.01 -40.21
N LEU A 316 -41.77 -6.25 -40.41
CA LEU A 316 -41.91 -6.96 -41.68
C LEU A 316 -43.40 -7.03 -42.03
N GLU A 317 -43.84 -6.22 -43.00
CA GLU A 317 -45.14 -6.38 -43.62
C GLU A 317 -45.10 -7.65 -44.48
N VAL A 318 -45.93 -8.61 -44.10
CA VAL A 318 -46.17 -9.82 -44.88
C VAL A 318 -46.99 -9.42 -46.10
N ILE A 319 -46.36 -9.40 -47.27
CA ILE A 319 -47.07 -9.31 -48.55
C ILE A 319 -47.70 -10.69 -48.76
N VAL A 320 -49.03 -10.74 -48.73
CA VAL A 320 -49.82 -11.88 -49.18
C VAL A 320 -50.13 -11.60 -50.65
N GLU A 321 -49.55 -12.40 -51.55
CA GLU A 321 -49.98 -12.46 -52.95
C GLU A 321 -51.03 -13.57 -53.09
N ASP A 322 -52.12 -13.25 -53.79
CA ASP A 322 -53.19 -14.15 -54.22
C ASP A 322 -52.71 -15.20 -55.24
#